data_AF-A0A165R5D5-F1
#
_entry.id   AF-A0A165R5D5-F1
#
_cell.length_a   1.000
_cell.length_b   1.000
_cell.length_c   1.000
_cell.angle_alpha   90.00
_cell.angle_beta   90.00
_cell.angle_gamma   90.00
#
_symmetry.space_group_name_H-M   'P 1'
#
loop_
_entity.id
_entity.type
_entity.pdbx_description
1 polymer ?
#
loop_
_entity_poly.entity_id
_entity_poly.type
_entity_poly.pdbx_seq_one_letter_code
_entity_poly.pdbx_strand_id
1 'polypeptide(L)'
;MAAPYRFLFILLPVLALAVIVVSLPRTAAAPEAAPEARPTPELVHIPTEAERAFEQELEEIAASLDGTVGVAVTDVETGRSYAIRGDDWFPQQSVSKLWVALTALDEVDEGRLELDEAVAIGPKDLTLFHQPIRDLVQARGAFRTDYADLMQRALTGSDNTANDRILRRVGGAEAVEDFLAAKKITGVRFGADERTKQSAIAGLRWNQAFSVGNAFFDARDRVPDAARRAAFEGYLADPIDGATPVGITEALARLARGELLSPSSTALILATLQNTRSGPQRLKGGVPPGWSIGHKTGTGQFFDGEQSGYNDIGILTSPEGHRYTLAVLIARTREPTLARMRMMQEVTRATAQFDLERANEDPPEVVAQPVG
;
A
#
# COMPACT_ATOMS: atom_id res chain seq x y z
N MET A 1 -40.02 -28.43 83.96
CA MET A 1 -40.87 -27.36 83.38
C MET A 1 -41.08 -27.71 81.91
N ALA A 2 -42.32 -28.05 81.55
CA ALA A 2 -42.64 -29.02 80.48
C ALA A 2 -43.18 -28.37 79.20
N ALA A 3 -42.90 -29.01 78.06
CA ALA A 3 -43.56 -28.81 76.75
C ALA A 3 -45.11 -29.01 76.86
N PRO A 4 -45.98 -28.61 75.90
CA PRO A 4 -46.06 -29.26 74.55
C PRO A 4 -46.81 -28.52 73.37
N TYR A 5 -46.83 -29.19 72.19
CA TYR A 5 -47.84 -29.18 71.08
C TYR A 5 -48.02 -27.95 70.14
N ARG A 6 -48.44 -28.02 68.86
CA ARG A 6 -48.50 -28.99 67.72
C ARG A 6 -49.20 -28.26 66.53
N PHE A 7 -48.87 -28.61 65.28
CA PHE A 7 -49.67 -28.72 64.02
C PHE A 7 -48.71 -28.54 62.82
N LEU A 8 -48.27 -29.55 62.04
CA LEU A 8 -48.96 -30.44 61.06
C LEU A 8 -49.69 -29.60 59.99
N PHE A 9 -49.32 -29.59 58.69
CA PHE A 9 -49.38 -30.66 57.67
C PHE A 9 -48.86 -30.02 56.34
N ILE A 10 -47.98 -30.57 55.47
CA ILE A 10 -48.24 -31.53 54.36
C ILE A 10 -47.08 -31.44 53.32
N LEU A 11 -46.54 -32.63 52.94
CA LEU A 11 -45.96 -33.10 51.65
C LEU A 11 -44.62 -32.48 51.14
N LEU A 12 -43.68 -33.21 50.51
CA LEU A 12 -43.51 -34.58 49.99
C LEU A 12 -41.97 -34.80 49.84
N PRO A 13 -41.45 -36.04 49.76
CA PRO A 13 -40.03 -36.36 49.88
C PRO A 13 -39.32 -36.37 48.52
N VAL A 14 -38.09 -35.83 48.46
CA VAL A 14 -37.17 -36.05 47.34
C VAL A 14 -36.18 -37.12 47.76
N LEU A 15 -36.40 -38.33 47.25
CA LEU A 15 -35.54 -39.49 47.40
C LEU A 15 -34.41 -39.41 46.36
N ALA A 16 -33.16 -39.44 46.82
CA ALA A 16 -31.99 -39.61 45.97
C ALA A 16 -31.86 -41.08 45.54
N LEU A 17 -31.84 -41.34 44.23
CA LEU A 17 -31.46 -42.63 43.66
C LEU A 17 -30.46 -42.38 42.52
N ALA A 18 -29.24 -42.90 42.70
CA ALA A 18 -28.22 -42.91 41.67
C ALA A 18 -28.64 -43.84 40.53
N VAL A 19 -28.89 -43.28 39.36
CA VAL A 19 -29.05 -44.02 38.10
C VAL A 19 -27.73 -43.91 37.35
N ILE A 20 -27.04 -45.04 37.20
CA ILE A 20 -25.95 -45.18 36.22
C ILE A 20 -26.62 -45.20 34.84
N VAL A 21 -26.61 -44.06 34.15
CA VAL A 21 -27.00 -43.98 32.75
C VAL A 21 -25.82 -44.47 31.91
N VAL A 22 -25.95 -45.67 31.36
CA VAL A 22 -25.09 -46.11 30.25
C VAL A 22 -25.48 -45.26 29.03
N SER A 23 -24.69 -44.24 28.74
CA SER A 23 -24.85 -43.42 27.53
C SER A 23 -24.48 -44.25 26.32
N LEU A 24 -25.46 -44.87 25.67
CA LEU A 24 -25.32 -45.34 24.30
C LEU A 24 -25.06 -44.11 23.41
N PRO A 25 -24.09 -44.14 22.49
CA PRO A 25 -23.86 -43.03 21.58
C PRO A 25 -25.12 -42.85 20.72
N ARG A 26 -25.77 -41.70 20.84
CA ARG A 26 -26.73 -41.24 19.85
C ARG A 26 -25.96 -41.13 18.54
N THR A 27 -26.24 -42.01 17.58
CA THR A 27 -25.93 -41.75 16.18
C THR A 27 -26.68 -40.48 15.79
N ALA A 28 -26.00 -39.34 15.84
CA ALA A 28 -26.48 -38.13 15.22
C ALA A 28 -26.67 -38.44 13.74
N ALA A 29 -27.86 -38.17 13.20
CA ALA A 29 -28.05 -38.16 11.76
C ALA A 29 -27.03 -37.18 11.17
N ALA A 30 -26.32 -37.62 10.12
CA ALA A 30 -25.39 -36.76 9.40
C ALA A 30 -26.15 -35.49 8.94
N PRO A 31 -25.54 -34.30 9.03
CA PRO A 31 -26.16 -33.10 8.50
C PRO A 31 -26.45 -33.32 7.01
N GLU A 32 -27.68 -33.05 6.61
CA GLU A 32 -28.09 -33.07 5.20
C GLU A 32 -27.17 -32.10 4.46
N ALA A 33 -26.45 -32.59 3.44
CA ALA A 33 -25.51 -31.79 2.68
C ALA A 33 -26.26 -30.57 2.11
N ALA A 34 -25.75 -29.38 2.40
CA ALA A 34 -26.28 -28.17 1.77
C ALA A 34 -26.23 -28.37 0.24
N PRO A 35 -27.29 -28.00 -0.50
CA PRO A 35 -27.29 -28.14 -1.95
C PRO A 35 -26.04 -27.44 -2.50
N GLU A 36 -25.24 -28.17 -3.29
CA GLU A 36 -24.10 -27.60 -3.99
C GLU A 36 -24.57 -26.33 -4.70
N ALA A 37 -23.97 -25.19 -4.33
CA ALA A 37 -24.24 -23.93 -4.98
C ALA A 37 -23.92 -24.13 -6.47
N ARG A 38 -24.94 -24.02 -7.32
CA ARG A 38 -24.73 -24.08 -8.77
C ARG A 38 -23.68 -23.01 -9.11
N PRO A 39 -22.60 -23.35 -9.83
CA PRO A 39 -21.61 -22.37 -10.22
C PRO A 39 -22.34 -21.24 -10.95
N THR A 40 -22.20 -20.03 -10.43
CA THR A 40 -22.74 -18.84 -11.11
C THR A 40 -21.92 -18.68 -12.38
N PRO A 41 -22.52 -18.58 -13.57
CA PRO A 41 -21.76 -18.41 -14.79
C PRO A 41 -20.86 -17.20 -14.64
N GLU A 42 -19.57 -17.40 -14.89
CA GLU A 42 -18.61 -16.30 -14.91
C GLU A 42 -18.98 -15.38 -16.06
N LEU A 43 -19.30 -14.13 -15.72
CA LEU A 43 -19.63 -13.12 -16.70
C LEU A 43 -18.32 -12.64 -17.32
N VAL A 44 -18.17 -12.82 -18.63
CA VAL A 44 -17.03 -12.28 -19.35
C VAL A 44 -17.40 -10.92 -19.90
N HIS A 45 -16.59 -9.95 -19.51
CA HIS A 45 -16.59 -8.62 -20.08
C HIS A 45 -15.93 -8.67 -21.46
N ILE A 46 -16.64 -8.18 -22.47
CA ILE A 46 -16.07 -7.96 -23.79
C ILE A 46 -15.55 -6.52 -23.83
N PRO A 47 -14.25 -6.30 -24.05
CA PRO A 47 -13.72 -4.94 -24.09
C PRO A 47 -14.42 -4.08 -25.13
N THR A 48 -14.70 -2.82 -24.81
CA THR A 48 -15.22 -1.84 -25.78
C THR A 48 -14.12 -1.40 -26.76
N GLU A 49 -14.48 -0.59 -27.75
CA GLU A 49 -13.49 0.00 -28.65
C GLU A 49 -12.58 0.99 -27.91
N ALA A 50 -13.16 1.87 -27.07
CA ALA A 50 -12.38 2.77 -26.22
C ALA A 50 -11.45 2.03 -25.27
N GLU A 51 -11.89 0.91 -24.67
CA GLU A 51 -11.03 0.12 -23.77
C GLU A 51 -9.83 -0.48 -24.51
N ARG A 52 -10.04 -1.05 -25.71
CA ARG A 52 -8.92 -1.56 -26.54
C ARG A 52 -7.97 -0.45 -26.99
N ALA A 53 -8.50 0.70 -27.39
CA ALA A 53 -7.70 1.85 -27.79
C ALA A 53 -6.86 2.38 -26.62
N PHE A 54 -7.45 2.44 -25.43
CA PHE A 54 -6.75 2.87 -24.22
C PHE A 54 -5.64 1.90 -23.80
N GLU A 55 -5.88 0.58 -23.86
CA GLU A 55 -4.84 -0.42 -23.62
C GLU A 55 -3.66 -0.27 -24.59
N GLN A 56 -3.94 -0.07 -25.88
CA GLN A 56 -2.91 0.17 -26.88
C GLN A 56 -2.13 1.47 -26.61
N GLU A 57 -2.82 2.56 -26.26
CA GLU A 57 -2.17 3.83 -25.92
C GLU A 57 -1.24 3.67 -24.71
N LEU A 58 -1.65 2.94 -23.67
CA LEU A 58 -0.80 2.65 -22.51
C LEU A 58 0.44 1.83 -22.89
N GLU A 59 0.31 0.86 -23.81
CA GLU A 59 1.44 0.08 -24.32
C GLU A 59 2.44 0.98 -25.06
N GLU A 60 1.96 1.87 -25.94
CA GLU A 60 2.78 2.82 -26.69
C GLU A 60 3.51 3.82 -25.76
N ILE A 61 2.80 4.35 -24.75
CA ILE A 61 3.38 5.24 -23.73
C ILE A 61 4.47 4.50 -22.94
N ALA A 62 4.22 3.28 -22.48
CA ALA A 62 5.20 2.50 -21.73
C ALA A 62 6.44 2.16 -22.58
N ALA A 63 6.24 1.83 -23.87
CA ALA A 63 7.32 1.54 -24.81
C ALA A 63 8.16 2.76 -25.23
N SER A 64 7.68 3.98 -24.98
CA SER A 64 8.38 5.23 -25.31
C SER A 64 9.65 5.48 -24.47
N LEU A 65 9.82 4.74 -23.36
CA LEU A 65 10.92 4.91 -22.42
C LEU A 65 11.78 3.64 -22.38
N ASP A 66 13.08 3.77 -22.71
CA ASP A 66 14.01 2.65 -22.55
C ASP A 66 14.22 2.31 -21.07
N GLY A 67 13.89 1.07 -20.70
CA GLY A 67 13.94 0.59 -19.32
C GLY A 67 12.93 -0.52 -19.03
N THR A 68 12.74 -0.80 -17.75
CA THR A 68 11.71 -1.74 -17.27
C THR A 68 10.59 -0.93 -16.62
N VAL A 69 9.48 -0.79 -17.34
CA VAL A 69 8.32 0.04 -16.97
C VAL A 69 7.09 -0.83 -16.77
N GLY A 70 6.47 -0.71 -15.60
CA GLY A 70 5.15 -1.25 -15.31
C GLY A 70 4.13 -0.13 -15.19
N VAL A 71 2.97 -0.31 -15.81
CA VAL A 71 1.85 0.63 -15.76
C VAL A 71 0.60 -0.15 -15.39
N ALA A 72 -0.20 0.38 -14.47
CA ALA A 72 -1.57 -0.08 -14.24
C ALA A 72 -2.50 1.11 -14.05
N VAL A 73 -3.70 0.99 -14.58
CA VAL A 73 -4.82 1.90 -14.36
C VAL A 73 -6.03 1.06 -14.00
N THR A 74 -6.62 1.30 -12.84
CA THR A 74 -7.85 0.62 -12.39
C THR A 74 -8.96 1.64 -12.21
N ASP A 75 -10.09 1.40 -12.87
CA ASP A 75 -11.34 2.13 -12.65
C ASP A 75 -11.91 1.73 -11.28
N VAL A 76 -12.06 2.71 -10.37
CA VAL A 76 -12.44 2.44 -8.98
C VAL A 76 -13.88 1.97 -8.88
N GLU A 77 -14.75 2.53 -9.71
CA GLU A 77 -16.19 2.29 -9.72
C GLU A 77 -16.55 0.92 -10.32
N THR A 78 -15.84 0.48 -11.36
CA THR A 78 -16.11 -0.79 -12.05
C THR A 78 -15.17 -1.93 -11.65
N GLY A 79 -14.00 -1.61 -11.08
CA GLY A 79 -12.95 -2.58 -10.75
C GLY A 79 -12.15 -3.07 -11.96
N ARG A 80 -12.42 -2.57 -13.17
CA ARG A 80 -11.66 -2.95 -14.39
C ARG A 80 -10.24 -2.39 -14.32
N SER A 81 -9.27 -3.21 -14.73
CA SER A 81 -7.85 -2.85 -14.70
C SER A 81 -7.20 -3.05 -16.06
N TYR A 82 -6.41 -2.06 -16.49
CA TYR A 82 -5.63 -2.04 -17.72
C TYR A 82 -4.15 -1.96 -17.33
N ALA A 83 -3.31 -2.86 -17.82
CA ALA A 83 -1.94 -2.95 -17.31
C ALA A 83 -0.90 -3.43 -18.34
N ILE A 84 0.30 -2.84 -18.23
CA ILE A 84 1.53 -3.25 -18.90
C ILE A 84 2.48 -3.76 -17.83
N ARG A 85 2.93 -5.02 -17.94
CA ARG A 85 3.71 -5.70 -16.88
C ARG A 85 3.01 -5.64 -15.52
N GLY A 86 1.70 -5.81 -15.53
CA GLY A 86 0.83 -5.61 -14.36
C GLY A 86 1.16 -6.49 -13.16
N ASP A 87 1.72 -7.68 -13.42
CA ASP A 87 2.05 -8.70 -12.41
C ASP A 87 3.56 -8.86 -12.15
N ASP A 88 4.41 -8.12 -12.88
CA ASP A 88 5.85 -8.09 -12.63
C ASP A 88 6.13 -7.36 -11.31
N TRP A 89 7.18 -7.77 -10.59
CA TRP A 89 7.54 -7.14 -9.31
C TRP A 89 8.51 -5.98 -9.51
N PHE A 90 8.14 -4.80 -9.00
CA PHE A 90 8.95 -3.58 -9.10
C PHE A 90 9.37 -3.09 -7.71
N PRO A 91 10.57 -2.50 -7.56
CA PRO A 91 10.98 -1.88 -6.31
C PRO A 91 10.13 -0.63 -6.02
N GLN A 92 9.47 -0.58 -4.87
CA GLN A 92 8.56 0.50 -4.53
C GLN A 92 9.26 1.80 -4.12
N GLN A 93 10.40 1.69 -3.42
CA GLN A 93 11.07 2.83 -2.79
C GLN A 93 10.09 3.56 -1.85
N SER A 94 10.04 4.90 -1.89
CA SER A 94 9.16 5.69 -1.02
C SER A 94 7.66 5.55 -1.28
N VAL A 95 7.23 4.78 -2.29
CA VAL A 95 5.83 4.37 -2.40
C VAL A 95 5.42 3.54 -1.18
N SER A 96 6.31 2.70 -0.67
CA SER A 96 6.07 1.83 0.50
C SER A 96 5.67 2.57 1.78
N LYS A 97 5.94 3.87 1.89
CA LYS A 97 5.50 4.73 3.01
C LYS A 97 3.97 4.80 3.13
N LEU A 98 3.25 4.56 2.04
CA LEU A 98 1.79 4.44 2.06
C LEU A 98 1.36 3.30 2.98
N TRP A 99 1.97 2.12 2.87
CA TRP A 99 1.60 0.95 3.67
C TRP A 99 1.90 1.14 5.15
N VAL A 100 3.01 1.81 5.47
CA VAL A 100 3.34 2.22 6.85
C VAL A 100 2.25 3.14 7.41
N ALA A 101 1.80 4.12 6.63
CA ALA A 101 0.77 5.05 7.08
C ALA A 101 -0.61 4.36 7.21
N LEU A 102 -0.97 3.47 6.28
CA LEU A 102 -2.22 2.70 6.37
C LEU A 102 -2.21 1.78 7.60
N THR A 103 -1.08 1.12 7.89
CA THR A 103 -0.91 0.31 9.11
C THR A 103 -1.09 1.17 10.36
N ALA A 104 -0.46 2.35 10.42
CA ALA A 104 -0.60 3.26 11.56
C ALA A 104 -2.04 3.76 11.74
N LEU A 105 -2.76 4.02 10.65
CA LEU A 105 -4.17 4.42 10.72
C LEU A 105 -5.11 3.27 11.10
N ASP A 106 -4.77 2.04 10.75
CA ASP A 106 -5.48 0.85 11.25
C ASP A 106 -5.33 0.74 12.77
N GLU A 107 -4.11 0.95 13.29
CA GLU A 107 -3.89 1.02 14.75
C GLU A 107 -4.65 2.17 15.41
N VAL A 108 -4.86 3.30 14.72
CA VAL A 108 -5.70 4.41 15.21
C VAL A 108 -7.16 3.96 15.30
N ASP A 109 -7.66 3.33 14.24
CA ASP A 109 -9.05 2.83 14.19
C ASP A 109 -9.32 1.79 15.29
N GLU A 110 -8.30 1.03 15.67
CA GLU A 110 -8.35 0.03 16.74
C GLU A 110 -8.02 0.60 18.13
N GLY A 111 -7.72 1.90 18.24
CA GLY A 111 -7.39 2.58 19.49
C GLY A 111 -6.02 2.20 20.10
N ARG A 112 -5.11 1.64 19.29
CA ARG A 112 -3.73 1.29 19.69
C ARG A 112 -2.71 2.41 19.44
N LEU A 113 -3.06 3.41 18.64
CA LEU A 113 -2.25 4.59 18.36
C LEU A 113 -3.14 5.85 18.44
N GLU A 114 -2.65 6.89 19.11
CA GLU A 114 -3.27 8.21 19.08
C GLU A 114 -2.45 9.13 18.18
N LEU A 115 -3.07 9.84 17.23
CA LEU A 115 -2.34 10.68 16.28
C LEU A 115 -1.65 11.87 16.94
N ASP A 116 -2.19 12.36 18.06
CA ASP A 116 -1.61 13.41 18.91
C ASP A 116 -0.68 12.87 20.01
N GLU A 117 -0.38 11.55 20.01
CA GLU A 117 0.63 10.96 20.88
C GLU A 117 1.99 11.65 20.66
N ALA A 118 2.49 12.29 21.72
CA ALA A 118 3.71 13.06 21.65
C ALA A 118 4.96 12.18 21.45
N VAL A 119 5.83 12.59 20.53
CA VAL A 119 7.06 11.88 20.18
C VAL A 119 8.24 12.84 20.02
N ALA A 120 9.44 12.35 20.35
CA ALA A 120 10.68 13.07 20.13
C ALA A 120 11.59 12.30 19.17
N ILE A 121 12.09 13.00 18.16
CA ILE A 121 13.08 12.51 17.20
C ILE A 121 14.45 13.02 17.62
N GLY A 122 15.36 12.10 17.96
CA GLY A 122 16.73 12.42 18.31
C GLY A 122 17.74 12.01 17.23
N PRO A 123 19.05 12.20 17.47
CA PRO A 123 20.09 11.81 16.51
C PRO A 123 20.09 10.33 16.14
N LYS A 124 19.65 9.45 17.07
CA LYS A 124 19.53 8.01 16.84
C LYS A 124 18.32 7.63 15.96
N ASP A 125 17.37 8.55 15.78
CA ASP A 125 16.21 8.38 14.90
C ASP A 125 16.49 8.79 13.45
N LEU A 126 17.63 9.41 13.16
CA LEU A 126 18.03 9.81 11.81
C LEU A 126 18.38 8.61 10.92
N THR A 127 18.10 8.74 9.63
CA THR A 127 18.21 7.68 8.61
C THR A 127 19.06 8.15 7.42
N LEU A 128 18.77 7.72 6.20
CA LEU A 128 19.46 8.07 4.96
C LEU A 128 18.63 8.96 4.04
N PHE A 129 19.34 9.67 3.16
CA PHE A 129 18.80 10.45 2.05
C PHE A 129 17.82 11.56 2.44
N HIS A 130 16.57 11.52 1.97
CA HIS A 130 15.63 12.63 2.12
C HIS A 130 15.00 12.62 3.52
N GLN A 131 15.51 13.48 4.40
CA GLN A 131 15.08 13.60 5.80
C GLN A 131 15.11 15.05 6.30
N PRO A 132 14.23 15.94 5.80
CA PRO A 132 14.12 17.31 6.31
C PRO A 132 14.11 17.47 7.85
N ILE A 133 13.58 16.49 8.61
CA ILE A 133 13.64 16.48 10.08
C ILE A 133 15.09 16.53 10.62
N ARG A 134 16.09 16.03 9.88
CA ARG A 134 17.50 16.04 10.30
C ARG A 134 17.99 17.44 10.67
N ASP A 135 17.61 18.44 9.89
CA ASP A 135 18.07 19.82 10.12
C ASP A 135 17.50 20.37 11.44
N LEU A 136 16.27 19.98 11.79
CA LEU A 136 15.64 20.32 13.07
C LEU A 136 16.36 19.65 14.25
N VAL A 137 16.70 18.36 14.10
CA VAL A 137 17.45 17.60 15.11
C VAL A 137 18.86 18.16 15.29
N GLN A 138 19.56 18.52 14.21
CA GLN A 138 20.90 19.11 14.28
C GLN A 138 20.88 20.48 14.96
N ALA A 139 19.88 21.31 14.68
CA ALA A 139 19.78 22.64 15.27
C ALA A 139 19.41 22.63 16.76
N ARG A 140 18.64 21.63 17.23
CA ARG A 140 18.01 21.66 18.56
C ARG A 140 18.35 20.46 19.45
N GLY A 141 19.12 19.51 18.95
CA GLY A 141 19.41 18.23 19.61
C GLY A 141 18.28 17.20 19.51
N ALA A 142 17.02 17.66 19.46
CA ALA A 142 15.84 16.82 19.20
C ALA A 142 14.71 17.64 18.55
N PHE A 143 13.82 16.95 17.83
CA PHE A 143 12.58 17.50 17.29
C PHE A 143 11.39 16.86 18.01
N ARG A 144 10.62 17.66 18.76
CA ARG A 144 9.40 17.20 19.45
C ARG A 144 8.19 17.48 18.57
N THR A 145 7.33 16.48 18.40
CA THR A 145 6.15 16.52 17.53
C THR A 145 5.15 15.42 17.94
N ASP A 146 4.21 15.07 17.07
CA ASP A 146 3.23 13.98 17.21
C ASP A 146 3.17 13.09 15.94
N TYR A 147 2.39 12.01 15.99
CA TYR A 147 2.27 11.08 14.87
C TYR A 147 1.48 11.64 13.68
N ALA A 148 0.58 12.61 13.89
CA ALA A 148 -0.09 13.33 12.81
C ALA A 148 0.92 14.11 11.95
N ASP A 149 1.80 14.90 12.56
CA ASP A 149 2.84 15.67 11.86
C ASP A 149 3.88 14.74 11.20
N LEU A 150 4.27 13.64 11.85
CA LEU A 150 5.14 12.65 11.22
C LEU A 150 4.51 12.04 9.97
N MET A 151 3.22 11.68 10.03
CA MET A 151 2.51 11.10 8.88
C MET A 151 2.41 12.10 7.73
N GLN A 152 2.06 13.37 8.04
CA GLN A 152 2.04 14.45 7.05
C GLN A 152 3.41 14.63 6.38
N ARG A 153 4.51 14.63 7.13
CA ARG A 153 5.87 14.75 6.57
C ARG A 153 6.27 13.54 5.73
N ALA A 154 5.97 12.34 6.21
CA ALA A 154 6.31 11.09 5.53
C ALA A 154 5.59 10.95 4.19
N LEU A 155 4.34 11.41 4.09
CA LEU A 155 3.55 11.27 2.86
C LEU A 155 3.71 12.46 1.92
N THR A 156 3.57 13.69 2.42
CA THR A 156 3.56 14.88 1.55
C THR A 156 4.95 15.31 1.09
N GLY A 157 5.94 15.17 1.98
CA GLY A 157 7.34 15.51 1.75
C GLY A 157 8.23 14.29 1.49
N SER A 158 7.74 13.08 1.75
CA SER A 158 8.54 11.85 1.66
C SER A 158 9.70 11.75 2.67
N ASP A 159 9.59 12.39 3.83
CA ASP A 159 10.62 12.37 4.88
C ASP A 159 10.86 10.93 5.40
N ASN A 160 12.09 10.45 5.23
CA ASN A 160 12.49 9.10 5.62
C ASN A 160 12.56 8.92 7.14
N THR A 161 13.01 9.92 7.88
CA THR A 161 13.10 9.85 9.36
C THR A 161 11.71 9.77 9.97
N ALA A 162 10.76 10.55 9.43
CA ALA A 162 9.37 10.49 9.85
C ALA A 162 8.77 9.09 9.62
N ASN A 163 8.94 8.55 8.40
CA ASN A 163 8.47 7.21 8.06
C ASN A 163 9.07 6.12 8.96
N ASP A 164 10.39 6.10 9.11
CA ASP A 164 11.05 5.08 9.93
C ASP A 164 10.62 5.17 11.40
N ARG A 165 10.29 6.37 11.90
CA ARG A 165 9.74 6.52 13.25
C ARG A 165 8.33 5.94 13.37
N ILE A 166 7.46 6.17 12.39
CA ILE A 166 6.11 5.56 12.34
C ILE A 166 6.24 4.04 12.24
N LEU A 167 7.08 3.54 11.34
CA LEU A 167 7.33 2.11 11.16
C LEU A 167 7.76 1.45 12.48
N ARG A 168 8.67 2.06 13.25
CA ARG A 168 9.06 1.54 14.56
C ARG A 168 7.91 1.56 15.58
N ARG A 169 7.00 2.54 15.50
CA ARG A 169 5.87 2.67 16.44
C ARG A 169 4.81 1.60 16.23
N VAL A 170 4.56 1.21 14.98
CA VAL A 170 3.55 0.22 14.62
C VAL A 170 4.04 -1.23 14.78
N GLY A 171 5.32 -1.44 15.12
CA GLY A 171 5.89 -2.79 15.30
C GLY A 171 6.87 -3.23 14.20
N GLY A 172 7.24 -2.36 13.27
CA GLY A 172 8.23 -2.65 12.24
C GLY A 172 7.62 -3.30 10.99
N ALA A 173 8.48 -3.92 10.19
CA ALA A 173 8.10 -4.51 8.90
C ALA A 173 7.05 -5.62 9.03
N GLU A 174 7.16 -6.42 10.10
CA GLU A 174 6.22 -7.51 10.40
C GLU A 174 4.79 -7.00 10.56
N ALA A 175 4.60 -5.91 11.30
CA ALA A 175 3.27 -5.31 11.46
C ALA A 175 2.67 -4.78 10.14
N VAL A 176 3.52 -4.31 9.21
CA VAL A 176 3.06 -3.88 7.88
C VAL A 176 2.67 -5.08 7.03
N GLU A 177 3.46 -6.16 7.03
CA GLU A 177 3.11 -7.41 6.35
C GLU A 177 1.82 -8.03 6.92
N ASP A 178 1.66 -8.03 8.25
CA ASP A 178 0.45 -8.50 8.93
C ASP A 178 -0.77 -7.67 8.54
N PHE A 179 -0.64 -6.34 8.46
CA PHE A 179 -1.69 -5.46 7.95
C PHE A 179 -2.06 -5.80 6.50
N LEU A 180 -1.06 -5.94 5.61
CA LEU A 180 -1.29 -6.30 4.21
C LEU A 180 -2.04 -7.65 4.11
N ALA A 181 -1.62 -8.65 4.88
CA ALA A 181 -2.26 -9.96 4.94
C ALA A 181 -3.70 -9.88 5.50
N ALA A 182 -3.91 -9.19 6.62
CA ALA A 182 -5.21 -9.03 7.27
C ALA A 182 -6.23 -8.31 6.38
N LYS A 183 -5.77 -7.28 5.66
CA LYS A 183 -6.59 -6.55 4.68
C LYS A 183 -6.65 -7.24 3.32
N LYS A 184 -6.01 -8.40 3.14
CA LYS A 184 -5.95 -9.15 1.87
C LYS A 184 -5.46 -8.28 0.71
N ILE A 185 -4.43 -7.46 0.96
CA ILE A 185 -3.76 -6.69 -0.07
C ILE A 185 -2.71 -7.61 -0.70
N THR A 186 -2.96 -8.03 -1.93
CA THR A 186 -2.07 -8.91 -2.70
C THR A 186 -1.20 -8.11 -3.66
N GLY A 187 -0.09 -8.69 -4.12
CA GLY A 187 0.82 -8.01 -5.05
C GLY A 187 1.64 -6.88 -4.42
N VAL A 188 1.66 -6.76 -3.09
CA VAL A 188 2.49 -5.81 -2.34
C VAL A 188 3.28 -6.57 -1.29
N ARG A 189 4.57 -6.27 -1.18
CA ARG A 189 5.45 -6.72 -0.10
C ARG A 189 6.06 -5.50 0.59
N PHE A 190 6.37 -5.66 1.86
CA PHE A 190 7.07 -4.70 2.67
C PHE A 190 8.31 -5.35 3.27
N GLY A 191 9.44 -4.65 3.12
CA GLY A 191 10.73 -5.12 3.56
C GLY A 191 11.22 -4.38 4.80
N ALA A 192 12.53 -4.17 4.86
CA ALA A 192 13.15 -3.47 5.97
C ALA A 192 12.91 -1.95 5.96
N ASP A 193 13.29 -1.30 7.07
CA ASP A 193 13.32 0.16 7.18
C ASP A 193 14.24 0.82 6.14
N GLU A 194 14.12 2.15 5.98
CA GLU A 194 14.88 2.87 4.96
C GLU A 194 16.40 2.73 5.18
N ARG A 195 16.84 2.71 6.44
CA ARG A 195 18.26 2.57 6.83
C ARG A 195 18.87 1.27 6.32
N THR A 196 18.17 0.17 6.59
CA THR A 196 18.62 -1.18 6.27
C THR A 196 18.54 -1.39 4.77
N LYS A 197 17.41 -1.06 4.15
CA LYS A 197 17.19 -1.19 2.70
C LYS A 197 18.23 -0.39 1.90
N GLN A 198 18.37 0.90 2.17
CA GLN A 198 19.25 1.76 1.38
C GLN A 198 20.73 1.44 1.58
N SER A 199 21.13 0.98 2.77
CA SER A 199 22.48 0.46 2.99
C SER A 199 22.72 -0.80 2.18
N ALA A 200 21.79 -1.76 2.21
CA ALA A 200 21.92 -3.02 1.50
C ALA A 200 22.03 -2.83 -0.02
N ILE A 201 21.19 -1.96 -0.62
CA ILE A 201 21.26 -1.60 -2.05
C ILE A 201 22.63 -1.04 -2.43
N ALA A 202 23.31 -0.37 -1.50
CA ALA A 202 24.64 0.20 -1.69
C ALA A 202 25.79 -0.81 -1.40
N GLY A 203 25.48 -2.06 -1.05
CA GLY A 203 26.48 -3.06 -0.64
C GLY A 203 27.02 -2.84 0.79
N LEU A 204 26.28 -2.11 1.63
CA LEU A 204 26.66 -1.77 3.00
C LEU A 204 25.71 -2.44 4.02
N ARG A 205 26.21 -2.63 5.24
CA ARG A 205 25.35 -2.86 6.41
C ARG A 205 25.12 -1.53 7.11
N TRP A 206 23.90 -1.29 7.59
CA TRP A 206 23.57 -0.04 8.28
C TRP A 206 24.51 0.25 9.45
N ASN A 207 24.92 1.51 9.57
CA ASN A 207 25.61 2.07 10.73
C ASN A 207 25.04 3.46 11.01
N GLN A 208 24.69 3.75 12.26
CA GLN A 208 24.10 5.04 12.63
C GLN A 208 24.97 6.24 12.25
N ALA A 209 26.30 6.09 12.18
CA ALA A 209 27.20 7.14 11.72
C ALA A 209 26.88 7.62 10.29
N PHE A 210 26.28 6.76 9.46
CA PHE A 210 25.89 7.10 8.09
C PHE A 210 24.81 8.17 8.00
N SER A 211 24.03 8.42 9.07
CA SER A 211 23.04 9.51 9.08
C SER A 211 23.66 10.91 9.18
N VAL A 212 24.98 11.01 9.36
CA VAL A 212 25.70 12.26 9.63
C VAL A 212 26.56 12.67 8.44
N GLY A 213 26.35 13.90 7.94
CA GLY A 213 27.17 14.48 6.87
C GLY A 213 27.21 13.59 5.63
N ASN A 214 28.43 13.37 5.11
CA ASN A 214 28.68 12.53 3.93
C ASN A 214 29.08 11.09 4.28
N ALA A 215 28.99 10.67 5.54
CA ALA A 215 29.55 9.39 6.00
C ALA A 215 29.00 8.17 5.23
N PHE A 216 27.72 8.18 4.85
CA PHE A 216 27.15 7.15 3.98
C PHE A 216 27.84 7.10 2.61
N PHE A 217 27.99 8.26 1.96
CA PHE A 217 28.58 8.36 0.63
C PHE A 217 30.05 7.96 0.65
N ASP A 218 30.81 8.43 1.65
CA ASP A 218 32.21 8.04 1.84
C ASP A 218 32.35 6.52 2.07
N ALA A 219 31.43 5.90 2.80
CA ALA A 219 31.42 4.46 3.01
C ALA A 219 31.07 3.70 1.72
N ARG A 220 30.05 4.15 0.99
CA ARG A 220 29.60 3.57 -0.28
C ARG A 220 30.70 3.63 -1.34
N ASP A 221 31.43 4.75 -1.42
CA ASP A 221 32.47 4.95 -2.43
C ASP A 221 33.72 4.08 -2.16
N ARG A 222 33.79 3.42 -0.99
CA ARG A 222 34.80 2.38 -0.68
C ARG A 222 34.33 0.96 -0.99
N VAL A 223 33.05 0.76 -1.31
CA VAL A 223 32.54 -0.55 -1.74
C VAL A 223 33.04 -0.82 -3.15
N PRO A 224 33.69 -1.97 -3.42
CA PRO A 224 34.12 -2.32 -4.77
C PRO A 224 32.94 -2.29 -5.75
N ASP A 225 33.14 -1.72 -6.95
CA ASP A 225 32.05 -1.55 -7.94
C ASP A 225 31.34 -2.88 -8.27
N ALA A 226 32.07 -3.99 -8.35
CA ALA A 226 31.48 -5.31 -8.56
C ALA A 226 30.53 -5.73 -7.43
N ALA A 227 30.88 -5.45 -6.17
CA ALA A 227 30.03 -5.74 -5.02
C ALA A 227 28.80 -4.82 -4.98
N ARG A 228 28.99 -3.52 -5.27
CA ARG A 228 27.88 -2.56 -5.38
C ARG A 228 26.93 -2.93 -6.52
N ARG A 229 27.47 -3.39 -7.66
CA ARG A 229 26.68 -3.87 -8.81
C ARG A 229 25.89 -5.12 -8.44
N ALA A 230 26.51 -6.11 -7.81
CA ALA A 230 25.81 -7.30 -7.35
C ALA A 230 24.66 -6.96 -6.38
N ALA A 231 24.87 -6.03 -5.43
CA ALA A 231 23.82 -5.58 -4.52
C ALA A 231 22.67 -4.84 -5.24
N PHE A 232 23.01 -3.97 -6.18
CA PHE A 232 22.04 -3.23 -6.99
C PHE A 232 21.19 -4.15 -7.88
N GLU A 233 21.81 -5.09 -8.58
CA GLU A 233 21.09 -6.07 -9.41
C GLU A 233 20.27 -7.04 -8.55
N GLY A 234 20.78 -7.46 -7.39
CA GLY A 234 20.03 -8.31 -6.46
C GLY A 234 18.74 -7.65 -5.99
N TYR A 235 18.80 -6.36 -5.66
CA TYR A 235 17.61 -5.59 -5.31
C TYR A 235 16.62 -5.40 -6.47
N LEU A 236 17.11 -5.22 -7.71
CA LEU A 236 16.23 -5.12 -8.87
C LEU A 236 15.55 -6.45 -9.22
N ALA A 237 16.24 -7.57 -9.02
CA ALA A 237 15.73 -8.90 -9.34
C ALA A 237 14.70 -9.41 -8.30
N ASP A 238 14.92 -9.13 -7.02
CA ASP A 238 14.00 -9.50 -5.93
C ASP A 238 13.92 -8.35 -4.91
N PRO A 239 13.12 -7.31 -5.21
CA PRO A 239 12.99 -6.17 -4.32
C PRO A 239 12.30 -6.58 -3.02
N ILE A 240 12.99 -6.38 -1.90
CA ILE A 240 12.46 -6.66 -0.55
C ILE A 240 11.19 -5.85 -0.23
N ASP A 241 11.04 -4.67 -0.85
CA ASP A 241 9.85 -3.82 -0.83
C ASP A 241 9.17 -3.86 -2.21
N GLY A 242 9.10 -5.02 -2.85
CA GLY A 242 8.50 -5.19 -4.17
C GLY A 242 6.99 -4.97 -4.18
N ALA A 243 6.44 -4.48 -5.28
CA ALA A 243 5.02 -4.55 -5.57
C ALA A 243 4.75 -4.67 -7.08
N THR A 244 3.62 -5.25 -7.44
CA THR A 244 3.11 -5.29 -8.80
C THR A 244 2.27 -4.05 -9.09
N PRO A 245 2.27 -3.50 -10.32
CA PRO A 245 1.43 -2.36 -10.68
C PRO A 245 -0.05 -2.59 -10.36
N VAL A 246 -0.58 -3.78 -10.68
CA VAL A 246 -1.99 -4.15 -10.41
C VAL A 246 -2.26 -4.23 -8.92
N GLY A 247 -1.37 -4.85 -8.13
CA GLY A 247 -1.54 -4.94 -6.68
C GLY A 247 -1.63 -3.57 -6.00
N ILE A 248 -0.86 -2.59 -6.49
CA ILE A 248 -0.95 -1.21 -6.02
C ILE A 248 -2.28 -0.58 -6.39
N THR A 249 -2.70 -0.64 -7.65
CA THR A 249 -3.93 0.04 -8.10
C THR A 249 -5.16 -0.57 -7.47
N GLU A 250 -5.23 -1.89 -7.35
CA GLU A 250 -6.30 -2.57 -6.61
C GLU A 250 -6.37 -2.12 -5.15
N ALA A 251 -5.23 -2.07 -4.45
CA ALA A 251 -5.19 -1.61 -3.06
C ALA A 251 -5.62 -0.13 -2.92
N LEU A 252 -5.18 0.74 -3.83
CA LEU A 252 -5.63 2.13 -3.88
C LEU A 252 -7.13 2.25 -4.19
N ALA A 253 -7.68 1.40 -5.06
CA ALA A 253 -9.09 1.42 -5.41
C ALA A 253 -9.95 1.02 -4.20
N ARG A 254 -9.51 -0.01 -3.46
CA ARG A 254 -10.13 -0.42 -2.19
C ARG A 254 -10.03 0.69 -1.13
N LEU A 255 -8.89 1.39 -1.05
CA LEU A 255 -8.74 2.56 -0.19
C LEU A 255 -9.74 3.67 -0.55
N ALA A 256 -9.86 3.99 -1.85
CA ALA A 256 -10.78 5.01 -2.35
C ALA A 256 -12.25 4.66 -2.05
N ARG A 257 -12.61 3.37 -2.05
CA ARG A 257 -13.95 2.89 -1.68
C ARG A 257 -14.18 2.80 -0.17
N GLY A 258 -13.17 3.09 0.65
CA GLY A 258 -13.29 3.06 2.12
C GLY A 258 -13.30 1.64 2.69
N GLU A 259 -12.71 0.67 1.99
CA GLU A 259 -12.75 -0.75 2.37
C GLU A 259 -11.61 -1.18 3.31
N LEU A 260 -10.62 -0.31 3.51
CA LEU A 260 -9.40 -0.65 4.25
C LEU A 260 -9.38 -0.10 5.69
N LEU A 261 -9.97 1.08 5.91
CA LEU A 261 -9.89 1.87 7.15
C LEU A 261 -11.26 2.45 7.50
N SER A 262 -11.39 3.01 8.71
CA SER A 262 -12.56 3.78 9.12
C SER A 262 -12.77 5.01 8.22
N PRO A 263 -14.01 5.55 8.13
CA PRO A 263 -14.27 6.73 7.31
C PRO A 263 -13.39 7.94 7.63
N SER A 264 -13.07 8.19 8.91
CA SER A 264 -12.19 9.29 9.33
C SER A 264 -10.75 9.08 8.89
N SER A 265 -10.24 7.85 9.04
CA SER A 265 -8.87 7.51 8.65
C SER A 265 -8.71 7.50 7.12
N THR A 266 -9.70 6.99 6.39
CA THR A 266 -9.76 7.08 4.93
C THR A 266 -9.77 8.53 4.45
N ALA A 267 -10.61 9.40 5.03
CA ALA A 267 -10.65 10.81 4.66
C ALA A 267 -9.31 11.50 4.91
N LEU A 268 -8.67 11.22 6.05
CA LEU A 268 -7.37 11.78 6.41
C LEU A 268 -6.27 11.39 5.42
N ILE A 269 -6.14 10.09 5.09
CA ILE A 269 -5.07 9.64 4.19
C ILE A 269 -5.27 10.15 2.76
N LEU A 270 -6.51 10.17 2.26
CA LEU A 270 -6.82 10.69 0.93
C LEU A 270 -6.52 12.20 0.83
N ALA A 271 -6.93 12.99 1.83
CA ALA A 271 -6.58 14.40 1.90
C ALA A 271 -5.07 14.63 2.00
N THR A 272 -4.36 13.76 2.73
CA THR A 272 -2.90 13.85 2.85
C THR A 272 -2.20 13.58 1.52
N LEU A 273 -2.65 12.58 0.76
CA LEU A 273 -2.09 12.26 -0.56
C LEU A 273 -2.34 13.38 -1.59
N GLN A 274 -3.47 14.08 -1.53
CA GLN A 274 -3.74 15.26 -2.36
C GLN A 274 -2.78 16.42 -2.08
N ASN A 275 -2.29 16.51 -0.84
CA ASN A 275 -1.32 17.52 -0.41
C ASN A 275 0.15 17.14 -0.69
N THR A 276 0.39 16.07 -1.44
CA THR A 276 1.75 15.67 -1.83
C THR A 276 2.46 16.75 -2.66
N ARG A 277 3.69 17.05 -2.25
CA ARG A 277 4.57 18.05 -2.86
C ARG A 277 5.70 17.44 -3.68
N SER A 278 6.11 16.21 -3.34
CA SER A 278 7.14 15.48 -4.08
C SER A 278 6.69 15.15 -5.50
N GLY A 279 7.61 15.15 -6.47
CA GLY A 279 7.33 14.78 -7.86
C GLY A 279 6.23 15.61 -8.56
N PRO A 280 6.26 16.96 -8.48
CA PRO A 280 5.21 17.81 -9.08
C PRO A 280 5.08 17.66 -10.60
N GLN A 281 6.12 17.13 -11.26
CA GLN A 281 6.19 16.86 -12.70
C GLN A 281 6.07 15.37 -13.04
N ARG A 282 5.64 14.51 -12.12
CA ARG A 282 5.33 13.10 -12.42
C ARG A 282 3.89 12.97 -12.89
N LEU A 283 3.08 12.05 -12.33
CA LEU A 283 1.66 11.91 -12.70
C LEU A 283 0.93 13.25 -12.54
N LYS A 284 1.20 13.97 -11.44
CA LYS A 284 0.62 15.28 -11.15
C LYS A 284 0.82 16.32 -12.26
N GLY A 285 1.91 16.23 -13.03
CA GLY A 285 2.15 17.15 -14.14
C GLY A 285 1.25 16.94 -15.35
N GLY A 286 0.56 15.79 -15.44
CA GLY A 286 -0.34 15.43 -16.52
C GLY A 286 -1.82 15.59 -16.17
N VAL A 287 -2.14 16.03 -14.95
CA VAL A 287 -3.54 16.18 -14.49
C VAL A 287 -4.21 17.33 -15.27
N PRO A 288 -5.32 17.08 -15.98
CA PRO A 288 -6.03 18.12 -16.72
C PRO A 288 -6.69 19.17 -15.81
N PRO A 289 -7.05 20.35 -16.35
CA PRO A 289 -7.83 21.33 -15.59
C PRO A 289 -9.13 20.74 -15.05
N GLY A 290 -9.46 21.06 -13.79
CA GLY A 290 -10.68 20.57 -13.11
C GLY A 290 -10.54 19.19 -12.47
N TRP A 291 -9.55 18.39 -12.88
CA TRP A 291 -9.23 17.11 -12.26
C TRP A 291 -8.36 17.29 -11.01
N SER A 292 -8.31 16.27 -10.17
CA SER A 292 -7.43 16.24 -8.99
C SER A 292 -6.72 14.90 -8.86
N ILE A 293 -5.56 14.89 -8.19
CA ILE A 293 -4.82 13.67 -7.90
C ILE A 293 -4.31 13.67 -6.45
N GLY A 294 -4.54 12.57 -5.74
CA GLY A 294 -3.80 12.23 -4.52
C GLY A 294 -2.75 11.18 -4.83
N HIS A 295 -1.46 11.45 -4.57
CA HIS A 295 -0.38 10.59 -5.07
C HIS A 295 0.77 10.40 -4.09
N LYS A 296 1.58 9.35 -4.32
CA LYS A 296 2.81 9.06 -3.60
C LYS A 296 3.93 8.64 -4.55
N THR A 297 5.08 9.31 -4.39
CA THR A 297 6.27 9.05 -5.19
C THR A 297 7.22 8.03 -4.57
N GLY A 298 8.03 7.39 -5.42
CA GLY A 298 9.19 6.56 -5.04
C GLY A 298 10.42 6.90 -5.88
N THR A 299 11.61 6.95 -5.29
CA THR A 299 12.86 7.13 -6.04
C THR A 299 13.99 6.36 -5.37
N GLY A 300 14.66 5.51 -6.13
CA GLY A 300 15.76 4.70 -5.64
C GLY A 300 17.13 5.29 -5.92
N GLN A 301 18.13 4.43 -5.87
CA GLN A 301 19.52 4.86 -6.01
C GLN A 301 19.92 4.98 -7.47
N PHE A 302 20.89 5.87 -7.71
CA PHE A 302 21.55 6.00 -8.99
C PHE A 302 22.91 5.29 -8.93
N PHE A 303 23.20 4.44 -9.90
CA PHE A 303 24.49 3.77 -10.02
C PHE A 303 24.84 3.44 -11.48
N ASP A 304 25.99 3.93 -11.94
CA ASP A 304 26.53 3.69 -13.30
C ASP A 304 25.57 4.06 -14.43
N GLY A 305 25.12 5.32 -14.43
CA GLY A 305 24.20 5.85 -15.45
C GLY A 305 22.74 5.43 -15.27
N GLU A 306 22.44 4.58 -14.29
CA GLU A 306 21.14 3.93 -14.17
C GLU A 306 20.43 4.28 -12.88
N GLN A 307 19.14 4.56 -12.99
CA GLN A 307 18.25 4.79 -11.85
C GLN A 307 17.53 3.48 -11.50
N SER A 308 17.57 3.04 -10.24
CA SER A 308 16.60 2.06 -9.74
C SER A 308 15.37 2.76 -9.18
N GLY A 309 14.18 2.24 -9.45
CA GLY A 309 12.90 2.72 -8.93
C GLY A 309 12.66 4.22 -9.19
N TYR A 310 11.88 4.57 -10.20
CA TYR A 310 11.39 5.94 -10.40
C TYR A 310 9.88 5.89 -10.57
N ASN A 311 9.16 6.03 -9.46
CA ASN A 311 7.77 5.60 -9.36
C ASN A 311 6.85 6.75 -8.97
N ASP A 312 5.59 6.68 -9.40
CA ASP A 312 4.53 7.50 -8.86
C ASP A 312 3.22 6.71 -8.95
N ILE A 313 2.42 6.78 -7.89
CA ILE A 313 1.15 6.07 -7.76
C ILE A 313 0.10 7.06 -7.27
N GLY A 314 -1.17 6.92 -7.64
CA GLY A 314 -2.17 7.87 -7.16
C GLY A 314 -3.60 7.52 -7.51
N ILE A 315 -4.50 8.35 -7.00
CA ILE A 315 -5.94 8.32 -7.24
C ILE A 315 -6.29 9.60 -7.98
N LEU A 316 -6.60 9.47 -9.25
CA LEU A 316 -7.04 10.54 -10.15
C LEU A 316 -8.57 10.63 -10.04
N THR A 317 -9.12 11.84 -9.91
CA THR A 317 -10.55 12.08 -9.76
C THR A 317 -11.01 13.12 -10.77
N SER A 318 -12.04 12.78 -11.55
CA SER A 318 -12.67 13.68 -12.52
C SER A 318 -13.50 14.76 -11.81
N PRO A 319 -13.83 15.87 -12.50
CA PRO A 319 -14.74 16.90 -11.97
C PRO A 319 -16.10 16.35 -11.53
N GLU A 320 -16.57 15.29 -12.20
CA GLU A 320 -17.83 14.60 -11.95
C GLU A 320 -17.73 13.57 -10.81
N GLY A 321 -16.51 13.28 -10.33
CA GLY A 321 -16.24 12.40 -9.21
C GLY A 321 -15.93 10.95 -9.57
N HIS A 322 -15.79 10.61 -10.86
CA HIS A 322 -15.28 9.31 -11.30
C HIS A 322 -13.81 9.18 -10.91
N ARG A 323 -13.37 7.99 -10.48
CA ARG A 323 -12.02 7.80 -9.95
C ARG A 323 -11.27 6.68 -10.65
N TYR A 324 -9.99 6.95 -10.88
CA TYR A 324 -9.04 5.98 -11.40
C TYR A 324 -7.86 5.90 -10.46
N THR A 325 -7.33 4.70 -10.25
CA THR A 325 -6.05 4.51 -9.55
C THR A 325 -4.97 4.16 -10.54
N LEU A 326 -3.83 4.84 -10.43
CA LEU A 326 -2.71 4.76 -11.36
C LEU A 326 -1.48 4.25 -10.61
N ALA A 327 -0.72 3.37 -11.25
CA ALA A 327 0.63 3.03 -10.82
C ALA A 327 1.57 3.05 -12.03
N VAL A 328 2.60 3.90 -11.97
CA VAL A 328 3.71 3.87 -12.92
C VAL A 328 4.99 3.57 -12.15
N LEU A 329 5.52 2.37 -12.36
CA LEU A 329 6.69 1.84 -11.69
C LEU A 329 7.82 1.66 -12.71
N ILE A 330 8.90 2.41 -12.57
CA ILE A 330 10.08 2.26 -13.44
C ILE A 330 11.16 1.57 -12.63
N ALA A 331 11.32 0.26 -12.79
CA ALA A 331 12.28 -0.54 -12.03
C ALA A 331 13.71 -0.09 -12.33
N ARG A 332 14.04 0.06 -13.62
CA ARG A 332 15.34 0.59 -14.06
C ARG A 332 15.24 1.36 -15.36
N THR A 333 16.07 2.39 -15.52
CA THR A 333 16.22 3.14 -16.78
C THR A 333 17.51 3.98 -16.76
N ARG A 334 18.06 4.23 -17.96
CA ARG A 334 19.15 5.22 -18.19
C ARG A 334 18.63 6.53 -18.79
N GLU A 335 17.36 6.58 -19.18
CA GLU A 335 16.75 7.75 -19.81
C GLU A 335 16.80 8.99 -18.89
N PRO A 336 16.89 10.22 -19.42
CA PRO A 336 16.90 11.43 -18.61
C PRO A 336 15.61 11.59 -17.78
N THR A 337 15.72 12.22 -16.61
CA THR A 337 14.59 12.45 -15.69
C THR A 337 13.36 13.09 -16.37
N LEU A 338 13.58 14.02 -17.32
CA LEU A 338 12.49 14.67 -18.05
C LEU A 338 11.70 13.69 -18.94
N ALA A 339 12.35 12.71 -19.56
CA ALA A 339 11.66 11.70 -20.38
C ALA A 339 10.73 10.84 -19.50
N ARG A 340 11.25 10.37 -18.35
CA ARG A 340 10.49 9.61 -17.36
C ARG A 340 9.24 10.37 -16.87
N MET A 341 9.44 11.66 -16.57
CA MET A 341 8.37 12.56 -16.13
C MET A 341 7.30 12.73 -17.21
N ARG A 342 7.69 12.96 -18.47
CA ARG A 342 6.74 13.12 -19.59
C ARG A 342 5.91 11.86 -19.82
N MET A 343 6.54 10.68 -19.80
CA MET A 343 5.83 9.41 -19.93
C MET A 343 4.77 9.23 -18.81
N MET A 344 5.11 9.53 -17.55
CA MET A 344 4.13 9.50 -16.45
C MET A 344 2.95 10.48 -16.68
N GLN A 345 3.23 11.68 -17.20
CA GLN A 345 2.20 12.65 -17.51
C GLN A 345 1.28 12.17 -18.64
N GLU A 346 1.82 11.44 -19.62
CA GLU A 346 1.06 10.82 -20.72
C GLU A 346 0.08 9.78 -20.19
N VAL A 347 0.50 8.89 -19.28
CA VAL A 347 -0.42 7.93 -18.63
C VAL A 347 -1.60 8.65 -17.95
N THR A 348 -1.32 9.77 -17.27
CA THR A 348 -2.37 10.56 -16.59
C THR A 348 -3.34 11.20 -17.59
N ARG A 349 -2.81 11.78 -18.68
CA ARG A 349 -3.63 12.40 -19.74
C ARG A 349 -4.47 11.39 -20.48
N ALA A 350 -3.89 10.24 -20.85
CA ALA A 350 -4.58 9.14 -21.52
C ALA A 350 -5.74 8.63 -20.65
N THR A 351 -5.51 8.45 -19.34
CA THR A 351 -6.57 8.01 -18.41
C THR A 351 -7.74 9.00 -18.36
N ALA A 352 -7.46 10.30 -18.31
CA ALA A 352 -8.50 11.31 -18.30
C ALA A 352 -9.25 11.40 -19.64
N GLN A 353 -8.54 11.22 -20.77
CA GLN A 353 -9.15 11.17 -22.09
C GLN A 353 -10.08 9.96 -22.23
N PHE A 354 -9.64 8.78 -21.76
CA PHE A 354 -10.43 7.56 -21.73
C PHE A 354 -11.75 7.72 -20.94
N ASP A 355 -11.73 8.38 -19.78
CA ASP A 355 -12.95 8.66 -19.01
C ASP A 355 -13.97 9.49 -19.83
N LEU A 356 -13.49 10.52 -20.52
CA LEU A 356 -14.32 11.39 -21.36
C LEU A 356 -14.91 10.64 -22.56
N GLU A 357 -14.16 9.73 -23.17
CA GLU A 357 -14.61 8.93 -24.30
C GLU A 357 -15.65 7.90 -23.87
N ARG A 358 -15.37 7.17 -22.78
CA ARG A 358 -16.28 6.15 -22.22
C ARG A 358 -17.61 6.74 -21.76
N ALA A 359 -17.63 7.98 -21.27
CA ALA A 359 -18.87 8.67 -20.91
C ALA A 359 -19.85 8.86 -22.10
N ASN A 360 -19.36 8.71 -23.34
CA ASN A 360 -20.14 8.84 -24.57
C ASN A 360 -20.49 7.49 -25.23
N GLU A 361 -20.08 6.35 -24.66
CA GLU A 361 -20.36 5.01 -25.21
C GLU A 361 -21.58 4.33 -24.55
N ASP A 362 -22.21 3.41 -25.28
CA ASP A 362 -23.21 2.49 -24.73
C ASP A 362 -22.58 1.57 -23.66
N PRO A 363 -23.36 1.08 -22.67
CA PRO A 363 -22.83 0.19 -21.65
C PRO A 363 -22.21 -1.07 -22.26
N PRO A 364 -21.10 -1.59 -21.71
CA PRO A 364 -20.43 -2.75 -22.27
C PRO A 364 -21.33 -4.00 -22.24
N GLU A 365 -21.22 -4.81 -23.30
CA GLU A 365 -21.92 -6.08 -23.39
C GLU A 365 -21.30 -7.11 -22.44
N VAL A 366 -22.14 -7.76 -21.65
CA VAL A 366 -21.71 -8.80 -20.69
C VAL A 366 -22.31 -10.12 -21.12
N VAL A 367 -21.46 -11.12 -21.35
CA VAL A 367 -21.90 -12.44 -21.82
C VAL A 367 -21.60 -13.48 -20.74
N ALA A 368 -22.59 -14.33 -20.44
CA ALA A 368 -22.40 -15.48 -19.57
C ALA A 368 -21.54 -16.53 -20.29
N GLN A 369 -20.41 -16.94 -19.70
CA GLN A 369 -19.70 -18.10 -20.22
C GLN A 369 -20.54 -19.37 -20.01
N PRO A 370 -20.70 -20.23 -21.04
CA PRO A 370 -21.28 -21.54 -20.84
C PRO A 370 -20.35 -22.37 -19.95
N VAL A 371 -20.90 -22.94 -18.87
CA VAL A 371 -20.18 -23.84 -17.96
C VAL A 371 -19.77 -25.09 -18.73
N GLY A 372 -18.47 -25.36 -18.81
CA GLY A 372 -17.88 -26.54 -19.48
C GLY A 372 -18.02 -27.84 -18.71
#